data_AF-A0A2J8TNW6-F1
#
_entry.id   AF-A0A2J8TNW6-F1
#
_cell.length_a   1.000
_cell.length_b   1.000
_cell.length_c   1.000
_cell.angle_alpha   90.00
_cell.angle_beta   90.00
_cell.angle_gamma   90.00
#
_symmetry.space_group_name_H-M   'P 1'
#
loop_
_entity.id
_entity.type
_entity.pdbx_description
1 polymer ?
#
loop_
_entity_poly.entity_id
_entity_poly.type
_entity_poly.pdbx_seq_one_letter_code
_entity_poly.pdbx_strand_id
1 'polypeptide(L)'
;MFLLLALLTELGRLQAHEGSEGIFLHVTVPRKIKSNDSEGSERKMIYIITIDGQPYTLRLRKQSFLPQNFLVYTYNETGSLHSESPYFMMHCHYQGYAAEFPNSFVTLSICSGLR
;
A
#
# COMPACT_ATOMS: atom_id res chain seq x y z
N MET A 1 -57.29 7.04 -10.12
CA MET A 1 -56.56 7.47 -8.91
C MET A 1 -55.74 6.32 -8.30
N PHE A 2 -56.34 5.16 -8.01
CA PHE A 2 -55.67 4.02 -7.36
C PHE A 2 -54.51 3.38 -8.16
N LEU A 3 -54.60 3.34 -9.49
CA LEU A 3 -53.52 2.85 -10.36
C LEU A 3 -52.24 3.71 -10.28
N LEU A 4 -52.38 5.03 -10.09
CA LEU A 4 -51.25 5.95 -10.00
C LEU A 4 -50.49 5.76 -8.69
N LEU A 5 -51.22 5.50 -7.60
CA LEU A 5 -50.67 5.20 -6.28
C LEU A 5 -49.89 3.87 -6.27
N ALA A 6 -50.38 2.84 -6.97
CA ALA A 6 -49.70 1.56 -7.10
C ALA A 6 -48.38 1.67 -7.91
N LEU A 7 -48.35 2.50 -8.95
CA LEU A 7 -47.14 2.80 -9.72
C LEU A 7 -46.09 3.55 -8.88
N LEU A 8 -46.51 4.47 -8.00
CA LEU A 8 -45.62 5.20 -7.10
C LEU A 8 -45.03 4.29 -6.00
N THR A 9 -45.77 3.30 -5.51
CA THR A 9 -45.25 2.33 -4.53
C THR A 9 -44.24 1.36 -5.12
N GLU A 10 -44.39 0.96 -6.40
CA GLU A 10 -43.38 0.15 -7.10
C GLU A 10 -42.11 0.95 -7.40
N LEU A 11 -42.23 2.24 -7.72
CA LEU A 11 -41.08 3.12 -7.90
C LEU A 11 -40.32 3.37 -6.59
N GLY A 12 -41.02 3.38 -5.44
CA GLY A 12 -40.43 3.51 -4.12
C GLY A 12 -39.65 2.28 -3.63
N ARG A 13 -39.82 1.10 -4.27
CA ARG A 13 -39.01 -0.10 -3.99
C ARG A 13 -37.69 -0.15 -4.74
N LEU A 14 -37.48 0.75 -5.71
CA LEU A 14 -36.13 1.10 -6.18
C LEU A 14 -35.49 2.08 -5.18
N GLN A 15 -35.44 1.70 -3.91
CA GLN A 15 -34.32 2.15 -3.10
C GLN A 15 -33.09 1.52 -3.73
N ALA A 16 -32.40 2.31 -4.54
CA ALA A 16 -30.99 2.09 -4.79
C ALA A 16 -30.36 1.84 -3.41
N HIS A 17 -30.04 0.59 -3.15
CA HIS A 17 -29.05 0.28 -2.14
C HIS A 17 -27.75 0.83 -2.70
N GLU A 18 -27.57 2.15 -2.60
CA GLU A 18 -26.25 2.76 -2.59
C GLU A 18 -25.61 2.32 -1.28
N GLY A 19 -25.24 1.04 -1.24
CA GLY A 19 -24.08 0.62 -0.50
C GLY A 19 -22.92 1.37 -1.12
N SER A 20 -22.70 2.60 -0.65
CA SER A 20 -21.35 3.11 -0.60
C SER A 20 -20.60 2.10 0.26
N GLU A 21 -20.03 1.07 -0.38
CA GLU A 21 -19.03 0.21 0.21
C GLU A 21 -17.87 1.14 0.56
N GLY A 22 -17.99 1.81 1.71
CA GLY A 22 -16.97 2.68 2.24
C GLY A 22 -15.70 1.88 2.27
N ILE A 23 -14.63 2.43 1.69
CA ILE A 23 -13.32 1.79 1.69
C ILE A 23 -12.99 1.45 3.14
N PHE A 24 -13.04 0.17 3.50
CA PHE A 24 -12.74 -0.28 4.85
C PHE A 24 -11.22 -0.22 5.01
N LEU A 25 -10.74 0.94 5.45
CA LEU A 25 -9.33 1.15 5.73
C LEU A 25 -8.99 0.50 7.06
N HIS A 26 -8.34 -0.67 7.01
CA HIS A 26 -7.78 -1.30 8.20
C HIS A 26 -6.37 -0.78 8.47
N VAL A 27 -6.18 -0.15 9.63
CA VAL A 27 -4.88 0.39 10.05
C VAL A 27 -4.27 -0.53 11.10
N THR A 28 -3.04 -0.95 10.89
CA THR A 28 -2.28 -1.81 11.80
C THR A 28 -0.87 -1.27 11.99
N VAL A 29 -0.25 -1.59 13.13
CA VAL A 29 1.13 -1.19 13.42
C VAL A 29 2.04 -2.40 13.21
N PRO A 30 2.89 -2.41 12.16
CA PRO A 30 3.78 -3.52 11.90
C PRO A 30 4.86 -3.67 12.99
N ARG A 31 5.06 -4.88 13.49
CA ARG A 31 6.15 -5.18 14.44
C ARG A 31 7.34 -5.81 13.72
N LYS A 32 8.48 -5.14 13.69
CA LYS A 32 9.74 -5.67 13.14
C LYS A 32 10.32 -6.74 14.07
N ILE A 33 10.76 -7.88 13.52
CA ILE A 33 11.25 -9.02 14.34
C ILE A 33 12.77 -9.19 14.28
N LYS A 34 13.39 -9.05 13.11
CA LYS A 34 14.86 -9.12 12.94
C LYS A 34 15.31 -8.26 11.76
N SER A 35 16.41 -7.52 11.95
CA SER A 35 17.41 -7.24 10.92
C SER A 35 18.71 -7.86 11.42
N ASN A 36 19.24 -8.85 10.73
CA ASN A 36 20.59 -9.34 11.06
C ASN A 36 21.57 -8.41 10.33
N ASP A 37 22.42 -7.71 11.07
CA ASP A 37 23.40 -6.74 10.56
C ASP A 37 24.68 -7.42 10.03
N SER A 38 24.52 -8.56 9.35
CA SER A 38 25.57 -9.09 8.49
C SER A 38 25.30 -8.62 7.06
N GLU A 39 26.32 -8.27 6.29
CA GLU A 39 26.19 -7.70 4.93
C GLU A 39 25.25 -8.49 4.00
N GLY A 40 25.09 -9.80 4.22
CA GLY A 40 24.15 -10.66 3.46
C GLY A 40 22.70 -10.65 3.96
N SER A 41 22.44 -10.10 5.15
CA SER A 41 21.14 -10.14 5.83
C SER A 41 20.46 -8.77 5.99
N GLU A 42 21.14 -7.65 5.72
CA GLU A 42 20.51 -6.32 5.65
C GLU A 42 19.39 -6.25 4.60
N ARG A 43 19.43 -7.14 3.60
CA ARG A 43 18.42 -7.21 2.54
C ARG A 43 17.15 -7.94 2.96
N LYS A 44 17.12 -8.64 4.09
CA LYS A 44 15.95 -9.44 4.53
C LYS A 44 15.29 -8.77 5.73
N MET A 45 13.99 -8.57 5.65
CA MET A 45 13.19 -7.99 6.73
C MET A 45 12.00 -8.90 7.04
N ILE A 46 11.67 -9.01 8.33
CA ILE A 46 10.51 -9.76 8.80
C ILE A 46 9.65 -8.85 9.67
N TYR A 47 8.39 -8.71 9.30
CA TYR A 47 7.38 -7.97 10.04
C TYR A 47 6.22 -8.88 10.42
N ILE A 48 5.57 -8.59 11.54
CA ILE A 48 4.23 -9.10 11.85
C ILE A 48 3.25 -7.95 11.73
N ILE A 49 2.16 -8.18 11.00
CA ILE A 49 1.00 -7.29 10.94
C ILE A 49 -0.22 -8.02 11.49
N THR A 50 -1.21 -7.28 11.98
CA THR A 50 -2.48 -7.85 12.45
C THR A 50 -3.62 -7.38 11.56
N ILE A 51 -4.31 -8.31 10.93
CA ILE A 51 -5.51 -8.07 10.10
C ILE A 51 -6.65 -8.86 10.76
N ASP A 52 -7.77 -8.19 11.07
CA ASP A 52 -8.94 -8.79 11.72
C ASP A 52 -8.62 -9.59 13.00
N GLY A 53 -7.69 -9.07 13.80
CA GLY A 53 -7.22 -9.73 15.03
C GLY A 53 -6.27 -10.92 14.82
N GLN A 54 -6.00 -11.31 13.57
CA GLN A 54 -5.09 -12.41 13.22
C GLN A 54 -3.70 -11.88 12.83
N PRO A 55 -2.62 -12.42 13.40
CA PRO A 55 -1.26 -12.04 13.04
C PRO A 55 -0.81 -12.72 11.74
N TYR A 56 -0.12 -11.98 10.89
CA TYR A 56 0.48 -12.45 9.65
C TYR A 56 1.96 -12.08 9.58
N THR A 57 2.78 -13.02 9.13
CA THR A 57 4.24 -12.84 9.06
C THR A 57 4.66 -12.47 7.65
N LEU A 58 5.10 -11.24 7.45
CA LEU A 58 5.62 -10.76 6.17
C LEU A 58 7.11 -11.10 6.06
N ARG A 59 7.48 -11.86 5.02
CA ARG A 59 8.89 -12.13 4.67
C ARG A 59 9.25 -11.27 3.48
N LEU A 60 10.11 -10.29 3.70
CA LEU A 60 10.41 -9.24 2.73
C LEU A 60 11.89 -9.19 2.37
N ARG A 61 12.17 -8.78 1.14
CA ARG A 61 13.51 -8.45 0.66
C ARG A 61 13.57 -7.03 0.13
N LYS A 62 14.65 -6.32 0.45
CA LYS A 62 14.94 -4.98 -0.04
C LYS A 62 15.05 -5.04 -1.56
N GLN A 63 14.36 -4.13 -2.23
CA GLN A 63 14.42 -3.96 -3.67
C GLN A 63 15.04 -2.61 -3.99
N SER A 64 15.92 -2.60 -4.99
CA SER A 64 16.53 -1.39 -5.54
C SER A 64 16.06 -1.25 -6.97
N PHE A 65 14.99 -0.47 -7.16
CA PHE A 65 14.37 -0.28 -8.48
C PHE A 65 15.04 0.84 -9.28
N LEU A 66 15.74 1.75 -8.61
CA LEU A 66 16.37 2.91 -9.23
C LEU A 66 17.90 2.76 -9.16
N PRO A 67 18.61 3.09 -10.26
CA PRO A 67 20.07 3.13 -10.28
C PRO A 67 20.62 4.32 -9.49
N GLN A 68 21.88 4.24 -9.05
CA GLN A 68 22.54 5.23 -8.19
C GLN A 68 22.48 6.67 -8.74
N ASN A 69 22.43 6.81 -10.06
CA ASN A 69 22.45 8.05 -10.81
C ASN A 69 21.09 8.39 -11.44
N PHE A 70 19.99 7.87 -10.89
CA PHE A 70 18.65 8.23 -11.37
C PHE A 70 18.36 9.72 -11.11
N LEU A 71 17.86 10.41 -12.12
CA LEU A 71 17.50 11.82 -12.09
C LEU A 71 16.05 12.00 -12.53
N VAL A 72 15.32 12.83 -11.79
CA VAL A 72 13.99 13.31 -12.15
C VAL A 72 14.14 14.72 -12.70
N TYR A 73 13.57 14.94 -13.88
CA TYR A 73 13.56 16.24 -14.55
C TYR A 73 12.16 16.85 -14.47
N THR A 74 12.07 18.06 -13.94
CA THR A 74 10.80 18.76 -13.74
C THR A 74 10.90 20.16 -14.30
N TYR A 75 9.89 20.59 -15.06
CA TYR A 75 9.76 21.99 -15.48
C TYR A 75 8.91 22.73 -14.47
N ASN A 76 9.37 23.90 -14.02
CA ASN A 76 8.53 24.79 -13.23
C ASN A 76 7.54 25.56 -14.12
N GLU A 77 6.68 26.35 -13.50
CA GLU A 77 5.66 27.15 -14.21
C GLU A 77 6.25 28.17 -15.21
N THR A 78 7.50 28.59 -15.00
CA THR A 78 8.22 29.51 -15.89
C THR A 78 8.98 28.78 -17.02
N GLY A 79 8.87 27.45 -17.12
CA GLY A 79 9.55 26.64 -18.13
C GLY A 79 11.03 26.36 -17.84
N SER A 80 11.51 26.66 -16.63
CA SER A 80 12.89 26.35 -16.20
C SER A 80 13.00 24.89 -15.82
N LEU A 81 14.03 24.22 -16.35
CA LEU A 81 14.34 22.82 -16.06
C LEU A 81 15.05 22.68 -14.71
N HIS A 82 14.50 21.84 -13.84
CA HIS A 82 15.09 21.42 -12.59
C HIS A 82 15.41 19.92 -12.65
N SER A 83 16.53 19.52 -12.09
CA SER A 83 16.92 18.12 -11.96
C SER A 83 17.17 17.77 -10.50
N GLU A 84 16.54 16.69 -10.03
CA GLU A 84 16.70 16.21 -8.67
C GLU A 84 17.07 14.72 -8.65
N SER A 85 17.91 14.32 -7.70
CA SER A 85 18.19 12.91 -7.42
C SER A 85 17.33 12.43 -6.24
N PRO A 86 16.45 11.43 -6.41
CA PRO A 86 15.63 10.90 -5.33
C PRO A 86 16.42 9.91 -4.46
N TYR A 87 17.57 10.34 -3.93
CA TYR A 87 18.51 9.49 -3.18
C TYR A 87 17.83 8.72 -2.03
N PHE A 88 16.80 9.30 -1.40
CA PHE A 88 16.06 8.67 -0.31
C PHE A 88 15.10 7.55 -0.75
N MET A 89 14.65 7.53 -2.01
CA MET A 89 13.73 6.49 -2.54
C MET A 89 14.44 5.19 -2.92
N MET A 90 15.77 5.20 -2.98
CA MET A 90 16.59 4.10 -3.49
C MET A 90 16.59 2.84 -2.61
N HIS A 91 16.24 2.99 -1.32
CA HIS A 91 16.54 2.00 -0.28
C HIS A 91 15.39 1.73 0.69
N CYS A 92 14.18 2.16 0.35
CA CYS A 92 13.00 2.11 1.23
C CYS A 92 11.88 1.21 0.70
N HIS A 93 12.10 0.49 -0.41
CA HIS A 93 11.12 -0.44 -0.96
C HIS A 93 11.50 -1.89 -0.70
N TYR A 94 10.49 -2.69 -0.38
CA TYR A 94 10.63 -4.11 -0.08
C TYR A 94 9.51 -4.91 -0.75
N GLN A 95 9.83 -6.13 -1.17
CA GLN A 95 8.86 -7.06 -1.74
C GLN A 95 9.00 -8.45 -1.12
N GLY A 96 7.92 -9.22 -1.14
CA GLY A 96 7.93 -10.60 -0.68
C GLY A 96 6.53 -11.19 -0.57
N TYR A 97 6.28 -11.94 0.49
CA TYR A 97 5.06 -12.72 0.66
C TYR A 97 4.69 -12.87 2.14
N ALA A 98 3.42 -13.19 2.42
CA ALA A 98 2.97 -13.61 3.74
C ALA A 98 3.34 -15.09 3.96
N ALA A 99 3.99 -15.42 5.08
CA ALA A 99 4.47 -16.78 5.35
C ALA A 99 3.33 -17.79 5.40
N GLU A 100 2.15 -17.36 5.83
CA GLU A 100 0.92 -18.13 5.90
C GLU A 100 0.32 -18.40 4.51
N PHE A 101 0.67 -17.59 3.51
CA PHE A 101 0.24 -17.73 2.11
C PHE A 101 1.44 -17.59 1.15
N PRO A 102 2.23 -18.65 0.92
CA PRO A 102 3.48 -18.57 0.15
C PRO A 102 3.36 -18.05 -1.28
N ASN A 103 2.18 -18.20 -1.90
CA ASN A 103 1.89 -17.72 -3.26
C ASN A 103 1.35 -16.28 -3.29
N SER A 104 1.27 -15.61 -2.14
CA SER A 104 0.88 -14.21 -2.05
C SER A 104 2.01 -13.28 -2.50
N PHE A 105 1.65 -12.02 -2.75
CA PHE A 105 2.60 -10.97 -3.08
C PHE A 105 2.37 -9.76 -2.18
N VAL A 106 3.46 -9.22 -1.62
CA VAL A 106 3.44 -8.08 -0.70
C VAL A 106 4.48 -7.07 -1.18
N THR A 107 4.08 -5.79 -1.24
CA THR A 107 4.98 -4.65 -1.44
C THR A 107 4.88 -3.73 -0.24
N LEU A 108 6.03 -3.30 0.30
CA LEU A 108 6.13 -2.38 1.42
C LEU A 108 7.01 -1.19 1.03
N SER A 109 6.52 0.02 1.30
CA SER A 109 7.28 1.26 1.17
C SER A 109 7.44 1.88 2.56
N ILE A 110 8.69 2.19 2.93
CA ILE A 110 9.02 2.91 4.17
C ILE A 110 9.66 4.26 3.87
N CYS A 111 9.48 4.79 2.65
CA CYS A 111 10.19 5.98 2.19
C CYS A 111 9.83 7.26 2.97
N SER A 112 8.66 7.26 3.61
CA SER A 112 8.22 8.31 4.55
C SER A 112 8.61 8.02 6.00
N GLY A 113 9.45 7.00 6.23
CA GLY A 113 9.80 6.47 7.55
C GLY A 113 8.75 5.50 8.12
N LEU A 114 9.20 4.65 9.02
CA LEU A 114 8.36 3.96 10.01
C LEU A 114 8.74 4.59 11.36
N ARG A 115 7.77 5.12 12.10
CA ARG A 115 7.99 5.57 13.49
C ARG A 115 8.39 4.39 14.37
#